data_AF-A0A2D9DEX0-F1
#
_entry.id   AF-A0A2D9DEX0-F1
#
_cell.length_a   1.000
_cell.length_b   1.000
_cell.length_c   1.000
_cell.angle_alpha   90.00
_cell.angle_beta   90.00
_cell.angle_gamma   90.00
#
_symmetry.space_group_name_H-M   'P 1'
#
loop_
_entity.id
_entity.type
_entity.pdbx_description
1 polymer ?
#
loop_
_entity_poly.entity_id
_entity_poly.type
_entity_poly.pdbx_seq_one_letter_code
_entity_poly.pdbx_strand_id
1 'polypeptide(L)'
;MKTKILLLSFLSVLLFSCSSDDNEPEPQITTYQIVNNAESQPNENVSELDGTLYEVTVLKYIDDDLAGQDDLDPISAGGGKSNKIELSEDVEKIKVSFKWLPESSPYYDILDLDRVYTASFTYINVGEDNEIIIDGNTLVRNTAAFAPEKENFTFIQAIR
;
A
#
# COMPACT_ATOMS: atom_id res chain seq x y z
N MET A 1 -19.83 -41.55 70.85
CA MET A 1 -18.91 -40.58 70.22
C MET A 1 -18.69 -40.99 68.78
N LYS A 2 -18.75 -40.01 67.88
CA LYS A 2 -18.69 -40.14 66.41
C LYS A 2 -17.34 -40.71 65.96
N THR A 3 -17.31 -41.50 64.89
CA THR A 3 -16.54 -41.19 63.67
C THR A 3 -17.14 -41.98 62.49
N LYS A 4 -17.38 -41.27 61.39
CA LYS A 4 -18.15 -41.69 60.22
C LYS A 4 -17.29 -42.52 59.28
N ILE A 5 -17.86 -43.59 58.72
CA ILE A 5 -17.28 -44.36 57.62
C ILE A 5 -17.60 -43.64 56.30
N LEU A 6 -16.55 -43.47 55.52
CA LEU A 6 -16.47 -42.89 54.18
C LEU A 6 -17.29 -43.74 53.19
N LEU A 7 -18.20 -43.12 52.42
CA LEU A 7 -18.71 -43.72 51.18
C LEU A 7 -18.42 -42.76 50.03
N LEU A 8 -17.48 -43.19 49.17
CA LEU A 8 -17.17 -42.63 47.88
C LEU A 8 -18.35 -42.93 46.94
N SER A 9 -19.12 -41.93 46.53
CA SER A 9 -20.01 -42.05 45.38
C SER A 9 -19.38 -41.34 44.18
N PHE A 10 -18.86 -42.16 43.28
CA PHE A 10 -18.58 -41.80 41.89
C PHE A 10 -19.85 -41.21 41.26
N LEU A 11 -19.76 -39.98 40.76
CA LEU A 11 -20.68 -39.49 39.75
C LEU A 11 -19.87 -38.86 38.64
N SER A 12 -19.64 -39.67 37.60
CA SER A 12 -19.04 -39.27 36.34
C SER A 12 -19.93 -38.23 35.67
N VAL A 13 -19.54 -36.96 35.74
CA VAL A 13 -20.08 -35.96 34.83
C VAL A 13 -19.19 -35.98 33.59
N LEU A 14 -19.61 -36.77 32.60
CA LEU A 14 -19.17 -36.60 31.21
C LEU A 14 -19.73 -35.25 30.74
N LEU A 15 -19.00 -34.16 31.00
CA LEU A 15 -19.19 -32.95 30.23
C LEU A 15 -18.61 -33.26 28.85
N PHE A 16 -19.52 -33.45 27.89
CA PHE A 16 -19.21 -33.29 26.48
C PHE A 16 -18.53 -31.93 26.32
N SER A 17 -17.20 -31.94 26.14
CA SER A 17 -16.53 -30.85 25.44
C SER A 17 -17.09 -30.89 24.02
N CYS A 18 -18.17 -30.15 23.77
CA CYS A 18 -18.42 -29.62 22.45
C CYS A 18 -17.23 -28.70 22.16
N SER A 19 -16.22 -29.29 21.53
CA SER A 19 -15.19 -28.56 20.79
C SER A 19 -15.88 -27.95 19.57
N SER A 20 -16.67 -26.91 19.81
CA SER A 20 -16.99 -25.91 18.78
C SER A 20 -15.73 -25.08 18.63
N ASP A 21 -14.70 -25.67 18.01
CA ASP A 21 -13.55 -24.93 17.50
C ASP A 21 -13.99 -24.25 16.20
N ASP A 22 -15.00 -23.37 16.33
CA ASP A 22 -15.35 -22.40 15.31
C ASP A 22 -14.47 -21.17 15.57
N ASN A 23 -13.15 -21.36 15.62
CA ASN A 23 -12.21 -20.28 15.41
C ASN A 23 -12.16 -20.04 13.89
N GLU A 24 -13.24 -19.48 13.32
CA GLU A 24 -13.03 -18.70 12.11
C GLU A 24 -12.05 -17.59 12.47
N PRO A 25 -10.88 -17.50 11.83
CA PRO A 25 -9.98 -16.39 12.08
C PRO A 25 -10.76 -15.10 11.81
N GLU A 26 -10.77 -14.18 12.77
CA GLU A 26 -11.40 -12.88 12.56
C GLU A 26 -10.83 -12.26 11.27
N PRO A 27 -11.67 -11.71 10.39
CA PRO A 27 -11.20 -11.13 9.15
C PRO A 27 -10.16 -10.08 9.48
N GLN A 28 -8.94 -10.28 8.99
CA GLN A 28 -7.88 -9.31 9.15
C GLN A 28 -8.27 -8.03 8.42
N ILE A 29 -7.96 -6.89 9.01
CA ILE A 29 -8.21 -5.59 8.37
C ILE A 29 -7.25 -5.47 7.18
N THR A 30 -7.78 -5.18 6.00
CA THR A 30 -6.96 -4.89 4.82
C THR A 30 -6.23 -3.58 5.02
N THR A 31 -4.91 -3.56 4.86
CA THR A 31 -4.13 -2.32 4.90
C THR A 31 -3.24 -2.18 3.69
N TYR A 32 -2.74 -0.97 3.43
CA TYR A 32 -1.62 -0.75 2.53
C TYR A 32 -0.56 0.17 3.15
N GLN A 33 0.65 0.07 2.61
CA GLN A 33 1.72 1.04 2.80
C GLN A 33 2.54 1.19 1.52
N ILE A 34 3.06 2.40 1.29
CA ILE A 34 3.95 2.67 0.16
C ILE A 34 5.39 2.44 0.62
N VAL A 35 6.17 1.72 -0.19
CA VAL A 35 7.60 1.48 0.03
C VAL A 35 8.38 2.12 -1.12
N ASN A 36 9.19 3.13 -0.81
CA ASN A 36 10.01 3.82 -1.79
C ASN A 36 11.35 3.09 -1.97
N ASN A 37 11.39 2.18 -2.93
CA ASN A 37 12.62 1.55 -3.42
C ASN A 37 13.11 2.21 -4.71
N ALA A 38 12.57 3.38 -5.07
CA ALA A 38 12.99 4.05 -6.26
C ALA A 38 14.39 4.63 -6.02
N GLU A 39 15.36 4.10 -6.74
CA GLU A 39 16.59 4.83 -6.98
C GLU A 39 16.18 6.00 -7.87
N SER A 40 15.96 7.18 -7.29
CA SER A 40 16.14 8.36 -8.12
C SER A 40 17.56 8.32 -8.65
N GLN A 41 17.77 8.86 -9.84
CA GLN A 41 19.11 9.25 -10.23
C GLN A 41 19.38 10.55 -9.46
N PRO A 42 20.09 10.55 -8.32
CA PRO A 42 20.47 11.81 -7.69
C PRO A 42 21.15 12.67 -8.74
N ASN A 43 20.57 13.82 -9.04
CA ASN A 43 21.19 14.75 -9.97
C ASN A 43 22.10 15.66 -9.14
N GLU A 44 23.41 15.53 -9.32
CA GLU A 44 24.40 16.34 -8.57
C GLU A 44 24.21 17.85 -8.75
N ASN A 45 23.46 18.28 -9.78
CA ASN A 45 23.15 19.68 -10.04
C ASN A 45 21.84 20.17 -9.39
N VAL A 46 21.03 19.26 -8.82
CA VAL A 46 19.77 19.58 -8.12
C VAL A 46 19.74 18.80 -6.82
N SER A 47 20.26 19.41 -5.74
CA SER A 47 20.39 18.79 -4.43
C SER A 47 19.10 18.24 -3.84
N GLU A 48 17.97 18.82 -4.22
CA GLU A 48 16.63 18.47 -3.79
C GLU A 48 16.07 17.24 -4.52
N LEU A 49 16.71 16.80 -5.60
CA LEU A 49 16.40 15.55 -6.30
C LEU A 49 17.13 14.39 -5.61
N ASP A 50 16.78 14.13 -4.35
CA ASP A 50 17.42 13.11 -3.51
C ASP A 50 16.74 11.73 -3.58
N GLY A 51 15.62 11.65 -4.30
CA GLY A 51 14.80 10.46 -4.49
C GLY A 51 13.73 10.21 -3.46
N THR A 52 13.54 11.16 -2.54
CA THR A 52 12.32 11.24 -1.75
C THR A 52 11.12 11.44 -2.68
N LEU A 53 10.02 10.73 -2.39
CA LEU A 53 8.73 10.96 -3.03
C LEU A 53 8.03 12.08 -2.28
N TYR A 54 7.68 13.15 -2.97
CA TYR A 54 6.93 14.29 -2.42
C TYR A 54 5.50 14.29 -2.94
N GLU A 55 4.57 14.90 -2.19
CA GLU A 55 3.14 14.99 -2.53
C GLU A 55 2.55 13.66 -3.00
N VAL A 56 2.83 12.61 -2.24
CA VAL A 56 2.41 11.26 -2.60
C VAL A 56 0.90 11.17 -2.46
N THR A 57 0.21 10.91 -3.56
CA THR A 57 -1.24 10.69 -3.59
C THR A 57 -1.52 9.27 -4.05
N VAL A 58 -2.28 8.55 -3.25
CA VAL A 58 -2.72 7.17 -3.50
C VAL A 58 -4.15 7.19 -3.99
N LEU A 59 -4.35 6.74 -5.22
CA LEU A 59 -5.64 6.69 -5.91
C LEU A 59 -6.23 5.27 -5.78
N LYS A 60 -7.44 5.17 -5.21
CA LYS A 60 -8.13 3.91 -4.89
C LYS A 60 -9.27 3.69 -5.88
N TYR A 61 -9.38 2.47 -6.42
CA TYR A 61 -10.35 2.14 -7.46
C TYR A 61 -11.20 0.94 -7.07
N ILE A 62 -12.48 1.02 -7.45
CA ILE A 62 -13.45 -0.08 -7.47
C ILE A 62 -13.81 -0.25 -8.95
N ASP A 63 -13.63 -1.45 -9.50
CA ASP A 63 -13.63 -1.66 -10.95
C ASP A 63 -12.65 -0.66 -11.63
N ASP A 64 -13.14 0.19 -12.53
CA ASP A 64 -12.38 1.24 -13.21
C ASP A 64 -12.66 2.65 -12.70
N ASP A 65 -13.52 2.79 -11.69
CA ASP A 65 -13.93 4.07 -11.14
C ASP A 65 -13.04 4.47 -9.95
N LEU A 66 -12.63 5.74 -9.93
CA LEU A 66 -11.90 6.32 -8.80
C LEU A 66 -12.86 6.44 -7.60
N ALA A 67 -12.63 5.62 -6.58
CA ALA A 67 -13.46 5.55 -5.37
C ALA A 67 -12.94 6.46 -4.25
N GLY A 68 -11.64 6.78 -4.24
CA GLY A 68 -11.09 7.69 -3.25
C GLY A 68 -9.61 7.98 -3.43
N GLN A 69 -9.10 8.86 -2.58
CA GLN A 69 -7.69 9.24 -2.55
C GLN A 69 -7.19 9.41 -1.11
N ASP A 70 -5.92 9.14 -0.88
CA ASP A 70 -5.20 9.50 0.34
C ASP A 70 -3.95 10.29 -0.05
N ASP A 71 -3.70 11.39 0.66
CA ASP A 71 -2.46 12.16 0.53
C ASP A 71 -1.53 11.81 1.69
N LEU A 72 -0.27 11.51 1.37
CA LEU A 72 0.73 11.03 2.32
C LEU A 72 1.87 12.05 2.49
N ASP A 73 2.49 11.99 3.65
CA ASP A 73 3.75 12.67 3.91
C ASP A 73 4.87 12.18 2.97
N PRO A 74 5.94 12.98 2.77
CA PRO A 74 7.05 12.58 1.94
C PRO A 74 7.70 11.26 2.38
N ILE A 75 8.11 10.44 1.41
CA ILE A 75 8.67 9.11 1.65
C ILE A 75 10.11 9.06 1.16
N SER A 76 11.05 9.01 2.10
CA SER A 76 12.48 9.03 1.82
C SER A 76 12.93 7.88 0.91
N ALA A 77 13.96 8.13 0.11
CA ALA A 77 14.61 7.13 -0.74
C ALA A 77 15.20 5.95 0.06
N GLY A 78 15.54 4.86 -0.63
CA GLY A 78 16.32 3.76 -0.04
C GLY A 78 15.53 2.84 0.87
N GLY A 79 14.25 2.60 0.56
CA GLY A 79 13.37 1.72 1.32
C GLY A 79 12.54 2.42 2.40
N GLY A 80 12.42 3.74 2.33
CA GLY A 80 11.50 4.49 3.20
C GLY A 80 10.07 3.99 3.04
N LYS A 81 9.30 4.00 4.13
CA LYS A 81 7.93 3.50 4.17
C LYS A 81 6.98 4.58 4.65
N SER A 82 5.79 4.65 4.05
CA SER A 82 4.68 5.42 4.64
C SER A 82 4.14 4.75 5.90
N ASN A 83 3.24 5.45 6.59
CA ASN A 83 2.36 4.79 7.55
C ASN A 83 1.46 3.76 6.84
N LYS A 84 1.03 2.74 7.59
CA LYS A 84 -0.03 1.82 7.15
C LYS A 84 -1.38 2.52 7.23
N ILE A 85 -2.21 2.31 6.21
CA ILE A 85 -3.55 2.88 6.11
C ILE A 85 -4.54 1.74 5.87
N GLU A 86 -5.62 1.74 6.62
CA GLU A 86 -6.72 0.79 6.45
C GLU A 86 -7.47 1.06 5.15
N LEU A 87 -7.81 -0.01 4.44
CA LEU A 87 -8.63 0.02 3.23
C LEU A 87 -10.01 -0.52 3.51
N SER A 88 -10.99 0.07 2.84
CA SER A 88 -12.28 -0.58 2.73
C SER A 88 -12.14 -1.86 1.89
N GLU A 89 -12.93 -2.87 2.22
CA GLU A 89 -12.88 -4.20 1.60
C GLU A 89 -13.29 -4.19 0.13
N ASP A 90 -13.92 -3.13 -0.36
CA ASP A 90 -14.36 -2.97 -1.74
C ASP A 90 -13.26 -2.45 -2.68
N VAL A 91 -12.15 -1.90 -2.15
CA VAL A 91 -11.05 -1.41 -2.99
C VAL A 91 -10.26 -2.56 -3.59
N GLU A 92 -10.25 -2.66 -4.91
CA GLU A 92 -9.63 -3.76 -5.63
C GLU A 92 -8.21 -3.46 -6.07
N LYS A 93 -7.95 -2.18 -6.43
CA LYS A 93 -6.69 -1.78 -7.02
C LYS A 93 -6.33 -0.32 -6.72
N ILE A 94 -5.04 -0.07 -6.65
CA ILE A 94 -4.46 1.23 -6.30
C ILE A 94 -3.47 1.68 -7.36
N LYS A 95 -3.40 3.00 -7.57
CA LYS A 95 -2.36 3.66 -8.36
C LYS A 95 -1.73 4.77 -7.52
N VAL A 96 -0.41 4.91 -7.57
CA VAL A 96 0.30 5.92 -6.78
C VAL A 96 0.79 7.03 -7.70
N SER A 97 0.70 8.26 -7.24
CA SER A 97 1.28 9.43 -7.90
C SER A 97 2.11 10.25 -6.92
N PHE A 98 3.13 10.94 -7.41
CA PHE A 98 4.02 11.76 -6.58
C PHE A 98 4.81 12.75 -7.43
N LYS A 99 5.51 13.66 -6.78
CA LYS A 99 6.53 14.55 -7.36
C LYS A 99 7.91 14.17 -6.84
N TRP A 100 8.93 14.41 -7.66
CA TRP A 100 10.33 14.17 -7.29
C TRP A 100 10.97 15.32 -6.53
N LEU A 101 10.35 16.50 -6.55
CA LEU A 101 10.86 17.68 -5.89
C LEU A 101 9.84 18.20 -4.87
N PRO A 102 10.32 18.77 -3.75
CA PRO A 102 9.47 19.49 -2.82
C PRO A 102 9.06 20.85 -3.41
N GLU A 103 7.93 21.39 -2.95
CA GLU A 103 7.42 22.71 -3.32
C GLU A 103 8.43 23.85 -3.09
N SER A 104 9.33 23.68 -2.13
CA SER A 104 10.39 24.65 -1.84
C SER A 104 11.51 24.71 -2.89
N SER A 105 11.59 23.74 -3.80
CA SER A 105 12.64 23.71 -4.83
C SER A 105 12.39 24.78 -5.89
N PRO A 106 13.43 25.53 -6.34
CA PRO A 106 13.29 26.48 -7.44
C PRO A 106 12.95 25.81 -8.79
N TYR A 107 13.05 24.49 -8.86
CA TYR A 107 12.78 23.68 -10.06
C TYR A 107 11.43 22.95 -10.00
N TYR A 108 10.63 23.18 -8.95
CA TYR A 108 9.39 22.45 -8.67
C TYR A 108 8.35 22.52 -9.81
N ASP A 109 8.24 23.66 -10.49
CA ASP A 109 7.27 23.90 -11.58
C ASP A 109 7.88 23.76 -13.00
N ILE A 110 9.05 23.14 -13.13
CA ILE A 110 9.57 22.83 -14.46
C ILE A 110 8.75 21.67 -15.02
N LEU A 111 8.13 21.89 -16.18
CA LEU A 111 7.24 20.94 -16.89
C LEU A 111 7.84 19.52 -17.04
N ASP A 112 9.17 19.38 -16.99
CA ASP A 112 9.88 18.11 -17.08
C ASP A 112 9.98 17.33 -15.74
N LEU A 113 9.52 17.87 -14.62
CA LEU A 113 9.42 17.18 -13.32
C LEU A 113 7.96 17.03 -12.86
N ASP A 114 7.05 17.08 -13.84
CA ASP A 114 5.63 16.79 -13.72
C ASP A 114 5.31 15.54 -12.88
N ARG A 115 4.13 15.55 -12.27
CA ARG A 115 3.62 14.46 -11.43
C ARG A 115 3.78 13.11 -12.14
N VAL A 116 4.44 12.20 -11.44
CA VAL A 116 4.76 10.84 -11.89
C VAL A 116 3.73 9.88 -11.33
N TYR A 117 3.40 8.84 -12.10
CA TYR A 117 2.45 7.80 -11.73
C TYR A 117 3.12 6.43 -11.81
N THR A 118 2.67 5.48 -11.01
CA THR A 118 2.94 4.06 -11.28
C THR A 118 2.34 3.67 -12.63
N ALA A 119 3.09 2.91 -13.43
CA ALA A 119 2.68 2.47 -14.77
C ALA A 119 1.45 1.56 -14.70
N SER A 120 1.43 0.69 -13.70
CA SER A 120 0.39 -0.31 -13.48
C SER A 120 -0.35 -0.04 -12.18
N PHE A 121 -1.56 -0.60 -12.11
CA PHE A 121 -2.26 -0.76 -10.84
C PHE A 121 -1.59 -1.85 -10.01
N THR A 122 -1.57 -1.64 -8.70
CA THR A 122 -1.30 -2.69 -7.71
C THR A 122 -2.65 -3.23 -7.22
N TYR A 123 -2.86 -4.53 -7.36
CA TYR A 123 -4.07 -5.18 -6.87
C TYR A 123 -3.96 -5.44 -5.36
N ILE A 124 -5.08 -5.29 -4.67
CA ILE A 124 -5.17 -5.43 -3.23
C ILE A 124 -5.60 -6.85 -2.87
N ASN A 125 -4.84 -7.48 -1.99
CA ASN A 125 -5.24 -8.71 -1.34
C ASN A 125 -6.08 -8.35 -0.11
N VAL A 126 -7.37 -8.68 -0.18
CA VAL A 126 -8.31 -8.43 0.93
C VAL A 126 -7.92 -9.29 2.13
N GLY A 127 -7.93 -8.68 3.31
CA GLY A 127 -7.52 -9.32 4.56
C GLY A 127 -6.01 -9.43 4.74
N GLU A 128 -5.22 -8.65 4.00
CA GLU A 128 -3.76 -8.64 4.09
C GLU A 128 -3.18 -7.24 4.26
N ASP A 129 -1.91 -7.20 4.69
CA ASP A 129 -1.06 -6.02 4.61
C ASP A 129 -0.42 -5.92 3.22
N ASN A 130 -0.81 -4.92 2.45
CA ASN A 130 -0.36 -4.72 1.07
C ASN A 130 0.83 -3.75 1.01
N GLU A 131 2.01 -4.22 0.63
CA GLU A 131 3.15 -3.34 0.34
C GLU A 131 3.13 -2.92 -1.14
N ILE A 132 2.98 -1.63 -1.40
CA ILE A 132 3.04 -1.05 -2.74
C ILE A 132 4.45 -0.53 -2.95
N ILE A 133 5.25 -1.30 -3.69
CA ILE A 133 6.65 -0.98 -3.94
C ILE A 133 6.75 -0.05 -5.13
N ILE A 134 7.33 1.12 -4.90
CA ILE A 134 7.74 2.05 -5.96
C ILE A 134 9.19 1.74 -6.30
N ASP A 135 9.44 1.20 -7.50
CA ASP A 135 10.77 1.04 -8.05
C ASP A 135 10.88 1.84 -9.36
N GLY A 136 12.08 2.33 -9.71
CA GLY A 136 12.25 3.23 -10.86
C GLY A 136 11.85 2.63 -12.22
N ASN A 137 11.60 1.33 -12.28
CA ASN A 137 11.26 0.57 -13.50
C ASN A 137 9.76 0.56 -13.81
N THR A 138 8.92 1.04 -12.88
CA THR A 138 7.45 0.95 -12.97
C THR A 138 6.79 2.32 -13.00
N LEU A 139 7.44 3.34 -13.58
CA LEU A 139 6.98 4.74 -13.55
C LEU A 139 6.66 5.29 -14.95
N VAL A 140 5.55 6.02 -15.05
CA VAL A 140 5.16 6.77 -16.25
C VAL A 140 4.90 8.24 -15.90
N ARG A 141 5.29 9.13 -16.81
CA ARG A 141 5.00 10.58 -16.68
C ARG A 141 3.66 10.88 -17.31
N ASN A 142 2.85 11.67 -16.60
CA ASN A 142 1.61 12.29 -17.07
C ASN A 142 0.64 11.33 -17.81
N THR A 143 -0.15 10.55 -17.05
CA THR A 143 -1.41 9.98 -17.56
C THR A 143 -2.45 9.90 -16.45
N ALA A 144 -3.02 11.06 -16.10
CA ALA A 144 -4.29 11.14 -15.39
C ALA A 144 -5.40 11.51 -16.38
N ALA A 145 -5.81 10.55 -17.22
CA ALA A 145 -7.03 10.68 -18.03
C ALA A 145 -7.45 9.34 -18.67
N PHE A 146 -8.55 8.77 -18.16
CA PHE A 146 -9.65 8.11 -18.88
C PHE A 146 -9.36 7.01 -19.94
N ALA A 147 -9.59 5.74 -19.54
CA ALA A 147 -10.19 4.61 -20.29
C ALA A 147 -9.67 4.22 -21.72
N PRO A 148 -10.06 3.05 -22.26
CA PRO A 148 -9.20 2.24 -23.13
C PRO A 148 -9.23 2.68 -24.59
N GLU A 149 -8.08 2.93 -25.19
CA GLU A 149 -7.88 2.60 -26.61
C GLU A 149 -6.38 2.47 -26.92
N LYS A 150 -6.09 1.48 -27.76
CA LYS A 150 -4.76 1.13 -28.26
C LYS A 150 -4.08 2.40 -28.77
N GLU A 151 -2.85 2.69 -28.32
CA GLU A 151 -1.79 3.16 -29.22
C GLU A 151 -0.41 3.30 -28.52
N ASN A 152 0.56 2.59 -29.11
CA ASN A 152 2.00 2.84 -29.17
C ASN A 152 2.72 3.43 -27.94
N PHE A 153 3.18 2.53 -27.07
CA PHE A 153 4.29 2.81 -26.16
C PHE A 153 5.57 3.12 -26.95
N THR A 154 5.99 4.38 -26.94
CA THR A 154 7.36 4.75 -27.32
C THR A 154 8.20 4.69 -26.04
N PHE A 155 9.01 3.64 -25.90
CA PHE A 155 10.08 3.58 -24.92
C PHE A 155 11.10 4.68 -25.26
N ILE A 156 11.21 5.71 -24.43
CA ILE A 156 12.37 6.61 -24.48
C ILE A 156 13.37 6.12 -23.44
N GLN A 157 14.32 5.29 -23.92
CA GLN A 157 15.64 5.21 -23.31
C GLN A 157 16.43 6.46 -23.70
N ALA A 158 16.76 7.30 -22.73
CA ALA A 158 17.92 8.19 -22.68
C ALA A 158 17.88 8.85 -21.29
N ILE A 159 18.97 9.05 -20.57
CA ILE A 159 20.12 9.86 -20.98
C ILE A 159 21.41 9.28 -20.36
N ARG A 160 22.50 9.31 -21.16
CA ARG A 160 23.88 9.03 -20.77
C ARG A 160 24.51 10.22 -20.05
#